data_AF-A0A523FWC9-F1
#
_entry.id   AF-A0A523FWC9-F1
#
_cell.length_a   1.000
_cell.length_b   1.000
_cell.length_c   1.000
_cell.angle_alpha   90.00
_cell.angle_beta   90.00
_cell.angle_gamma   90.00
#
_symmetry.space_group_name_H-M   'P 1'
#
loop_
_entity.id
_entity.type
_entity.pdbx_description
1 polymer ?
#
loop_
_entity_poly.entity_id
_entity_poly.type
_entity_poly.pdbx_seq_one_letter_code
_entity_poly.pdbx_strand_id
1 'polypeptide(L)' 'MRAFAIYVAAAIAEIGGCFAFWAWLRLGKSALWLVPGMAALVLFAYLLTRIDSVYAGRAFAAYGGVYIAASLAWL' A
#
# COMPACT_ATOMS: atom_id res chain seq x y z
N MET A 1 -0.99 -4.19 -18.80
CA MET A 1 -0.09 -4.98 -17.92
C MET A 1 0.70 -4.11 -16.94
N ARG A 2 1.34 -3.02 -17.38
CA ARG A 2 2.16 -2.14 -16.51
C ARG A 2 1.39 -1.50 -15.34
N ALA A 3 0.17 -1.00 -15.56
CA ALA A 3 -0.65 -0.39 -14.50
C ALA A 3 -1.07 -1.39 -13.41
N PHE A 4 -1.37 -2.64 -13.80
CA PHE A 4 -1.72 -3.68 -12.83
C PHE A 4 -0.56 -4.03 -11.91
N ALA A 5 0.66 -4.16 -12.46
CA ALA A 5 1.86 -4.37 -11.66
C ALA A 5 2.11 -3.21 -10.66
N ILE A 6 1.83 -1.97 -11.07
CA ILE A 6 1.92 -0.79 -10.19
C ILE A 6 0.89 -0.90 -9.06
N TYR A 7 -0.35 -1.30 -9.34
CA TYR A 7 -1.36 -1.47 -8.29
C TYR A 7 -1.02 -2.59 -7.31
N VAL A 8 -0.46 -3.71 -7.78
CA VAL A 8 -0.01 -4.79 -6.90
C VAL A 8 1.15 -4.34 -6.01
N ALA A 9 2.13 -3.64 -6.59
CA ALA A 9 3.25 -3.08 -5.83
C ALA A 9 2.75 -2.05 -4.79
N ALA A 10 1.79 -1.20 -5.17
CA ALA A 10 1.14 -0.25 -4.27
C ALA A 10 0.43 -0.98 -3.11
N ALA A 11 -0.28 -2.08 -3.38
CA ALA A 11 -0.97 -2.85 -2.36
C ALA A 11 -0.01 -3.49 -1.34
N ILE A 12 1.10 -4.06 -1.81
CA ILE A 12 2.13 -4.62 -0.92
C ILE A 12 2.74 -3.52 -0.05
N ALA A 13 3.02 -2.36 -0.63
CA ALA A 13 3.59 -1.21 0.08
C ALA A 13 2.61 -0.64 1.12
N GLU A 14 1.32 -0.52 0.79
CA GLU A 14 0.30 -0.03 1.72
C GLU A 14 0.06 -1.02 2.87
N ILE A 15 -0.16 -2.31 2.55
CA ILE A 15 -0.40 -3.35 3.57
C ILE A 15 0.80 -3.47 4.50
N GLY A 16 2.02 -3.53 3.95
CA GLY A 16 3.24 -3.59 4.74
C GLY A 16 3.46 -2.34 5.59
N GLY A 17 3.17 -1.16 5.04
CA GLY A 17 3.23 0.12 5.73
C GLY A 17 2.28 0.17 6.93
N CYS A 18 1.01 -0.17 6.72
CA CYS A 18 -0.01 -0.25 7.77
C CYS A 18 0.31 -1.33 8.81
N PHE A 19 0.83 -2.48 8.38
CA PHE A 19 1.24 -3.56 9.29
C PHE A 19 2.37 -3.13 10.23
N ALA A 20 3.29 -2.27 9.79
CA ALA A 20 4.35 -1.76 10.65
C ALA A 20 3.80 -0.95 11.85
N PHE A 21 2.74 -0.16 11.64
CA PHE A 21 2.03 0.52 12.73
C PHE A 21 1.33 -0.46 13.66
N TRP A 22 0.70 -1.50 13.11
CA TRP A 22 0.10 -2.58 13.90
C TRP A 22 1.15 -3.32 14.75
N ALA A 23 2.32 -3.59 14.16
CA ALA A 23 3.42 -4.25 14.83
C ALA A 23 3.93 -3.43 16.02
N TRP A 24 4.07 -2.11 15.83
CA TRP A 24 4.48 -1.21 16.91
C TRP A 24 3.40 -1.06 17.99
N LEU A 25 2.19 -0.64 17.61
CA LEU A 25 1.14 -0.26 18.56
C LEU A 25 0.46 -1.46 19.22
N ARG A 26 0.31 -2.58 18.51
CA ARG A 26 -0.49 -3.73 18.95
C ARG A 26 0.34 -4.97 19.29
N LEU A 27 1.49 -5.17 18.63
CA LEU A 27 2.38 -6.31 18.89
C LEU A 27 3.57 -5.95 19.80
N GLY A 28 3.65 -4.71 20.29
CA GLY A 28 4.72 -4.25 21.19
C GLY A 28 6.12 -4.28 20.56
N LYS A 29 6.21 -4.29 19.23
CA LYS A 29 7.50 -4.23 18.53
C LYS A 29 8.11 -2.83 18.68
N SER A 30 9.42 -2.71 18.45
CA SER A 30 10.11 -1.43 18.54
C SER A 30 9.55 -0.41 17.55
N ALA A 31 9.53 0.87 17.96
CA ALA A 31 9.18 2.01 17.10
C ALA A 31 10.05 2.10 15.83
N LEU A 32 11.20 1.41 15.79
CA LEU A 32 12.03 1.29 14.58
C LEU A 32 11.25 0.70 13.38
N TRP A 33 10.17 -0.04 13.60
CA TRP A 33 9.29 -0.52 12.53
C TRP A 33 8.60 0.62 11.76
N LEU A 34 8.44 1.79 12.37
CA LEU A 34 7.85 2.96 11.69
C LEU A 34 8.72 3.44 10.54
N VAL A 35 10.04 3.27 10.60
CA VAL A 35 10.94 3.75 9.53
C VAL A 35 10.65 3.05 8.19
N PRO A 36 10.72 1.70 8.09
CA PRO A 36 10.32 1.01 6.86
C PRO A 36 8.82 1.13 6.58
N GLY A 37 7.97 1.22 7.61
CA GLY A 37 6.53 1.38 7.45
C GLY A 37 6.15 2.68 6.74
N MET A 38 6.68 3.80 7.21
CA MET A 38 6.49 5.12 6.61
C MET A 38 7.09 5.20 5.21
N ALA A 39 8.28 4.61 5.00
CA ALA A 39 8.88 4.54 3.68
C ALA A 39 7.99 3.77 2.68
N ALA A 40 7.36 2.68 3.12
CA ALA A 40 6.42 1.92 2.31
C ALA A 40 5.15 2.72 1.99
N LEU A 41 4.60 3.48 2.94
CA LEU A 41 3.45 4.36 2.69
C LEU A 41 3.77 5.50 1.71
N VAL A 42 4.97 6.08 1.80
CA VAL A 42 5.43 7.08 0.82
C VAL A 42 5.59 6.45 -0.57
N LEU A 43 6.16 5.23 -0.64
CA LEU A 43 6.29 4.49 -1.89
C LEU A 43 4.92 4.17 -2.50
N PHE A 44 3.95 3.76 -1.69
CA PHE A 44 2.56 3.55 -2.10
C PHE A 44 1.97 4.81 -2.76
N ALA A 45 2.07 5.97 -2.08
CA ALA A 45 1.57 7.23 -2.61
C ALA A 45 2.26 7.59 -3.94
N TYR A 46 3.59 7.43 -4.01
CA TYR A 46 4.36 7.66 -5.23
C TYR A 46 3.91 6.74 -6.38
N LEU A 47 3.71 5.44 -6.13
CA LEU A 47 3.28 4.48 -7.14
C LEU A 47 1.92 4.83 -7.75
N LEU A 48 0.96 5.29 -6.93
CA LEU A 48 -0.34 5.75 -7.42
C LEU A 48 -0.25 6.95 -8.37
N THR A 49 0.71 7.87 -8.15
CA THR A 49 0.93 8.99 -9.10
C THR A 49 1.40 8.56 -10.48
N ARG A 50 1.94 7.34 -10.61
CA ARG A 50 2.41 6.78 -11.88
C ARG A 50 1.28 6.17 -12.72
N ILE A 51 0.07 6.09 -12.16
CA ILE A 51 -1.11 5.64 -12.90
C ILE A 51 -1.61 6.78 -13.77
N ASP A 52 -1.61 6.56 -15.08
CA ASP A 52 -2.21 7.48 -16.04
C ASP A 52 -3.74 7.37 -15.97
N SER A 53 -4.36 8.35 -15.31
CA SER A 53 -5.81 8.47 -15.19
C SER A 53 -6.20 9.94 -15.20
N VAL A 54 -7.20 10.28 -16.01
CA VAL A 54 -7.78 11.63 -16.11
C VAL A 54 -8.30 12.15 -14.76
N TYR A 55 -8.75 11.24 -13.89
CA TYR A 55 -9.20 11.57 -12.55
C TYR A 55 -8.52 10.66 -11.52
N ALA A 56 -7.94 11.26 -10.48
CA ALA A 56 -7.31 10.51 -9.40
C ALA A 56 -8.29 9.53 -8.74
N GLY A 57 -9.55 9.94 -8.54
CA GLY A 57 -10.59 9.09 -7.95
C GLY A 57 -10.82 7.76 -8.69
N ARG A 58 -10.64 7.73 -10.02
CA ARG A 58 -10.74 6.48 -10.79
C ARG A 58 -9.57 5.54 -10.51
N ALA A 59 -8.36 6.09 -10.34
CA ALA A 59 -7.19 5.31 -9.98
C ALA A 59 -7.34 4.72 -8.56
N PHE A 60 -7.81 5.53 -7.60
CA PHE A 60 -8.09 5.06 -6.23
C PHE A 60 -9.19 3.98 -6.19
N ALA A 61 -10.27 4.14 -6.96
CA ALA A 61 -11.34 3.15 -7.02
C ALA A 61 -10.86 1.81 -7.61
N ALA A 62 -10.10 1.84 -8.70
CA ALA A 62 -9.51 0.64 -9.30
C ALA A 62 -8.49 -0.02 -8.34
N TYR A 63 -7.66 0.78 -7.69
CA TYR A 63 -6.73 0.32 -6.68
C TYR A 63 -7.43 -0.35 -5.50
N GLY A 64 -8.56 0.20 -5.02
CA GLY A 64 -9.33 -0.38 -3.92
C GLY A 64 -9.72 -1.84 -4.16
N GLY A 65 -10.06 -2.21 -5.40
CA GLY A 65 -10.31 -3.60 -5.76
C GLY A 65 -9.07 -4.50 -5.61
N VAL A 66 -7.90 -4.00 -6.03
CA VAL A 66 -6.62 -4.72 -5.88
C VAL A 66 -6.22 -4.84 -4.41
N TYR A 67 -6.44 -3.79 -3.62
CA TYR A 67 -6.20 -3.80 -2.18
C TYR A 67 -7.03 -4.88 -1.46
N ILE A 68 -8.31 -5.01 -1.80
CA ILE A 68 -9.19 -6.05 -1.25
C ILE A 68 -8.64 -7.44 -1.60
N ALA A 69 -8.31 -7.69 -2.87
CA ALA A 69 -7.77 -8.98 -3.30
C ALA A 69 -6.42 -9.32 -2.62
N ALA A 70 -5.53 -8.34 -2.50
CA ALA A 70 -4.24 -8.51 -1.83
C ALA A 70 -4.41 -8.76 -0.32
N SER A 71 -5.36 -8.06 0.32
CA SER A 71 -5.69 -8.27 1.75
C SER A 71 -6.27 -9.66 1.98
N LEU A 72 -7.11 -10.17 1.08
CA LEU A 72 -7.63 -11.54 1.13
C LEU A 72 -6.52 -12.58 0.93
N ALA A 73 -5.53 -12.30 0.10
CA ALA A 73 -4.37 -13.18 -0.10
C ALA A 73 -3.38 -13.14 1.08
N TRP A 74 -3.39 -12.07 1.88
CA TRP A 74 -2.50 -11.88 3.03
C TRP A 74 -3.05 -12.50 4.33
N LEU A 75 -4.35 -12.79 4.41
CA LEU A 75 -5.01 -13.49 5.53
C LEU A 75 -4.19 -14.68 6.05
#